data_AF-A0A7S3LL31-F1
#
_entry.id   AF-A0A7S3LL31-F1
#
_cell.length_a   1.000
_cell.length_b   1.000
_cell.length_c   1.000
_cell.angle_alpha   90.00
_cell.angle_beta   90.00
_cell.angle_gamma   90.00
#
_symmetry.space_group_name_H-M   'P 1'
#
loop_
_entity.id
_entity.type
_entity.pdbx_description
1 polymer ?
#
loop_
_entity_poly.entity_id
_entity_poly.type
_entity_poly.pdbx_seq_one_letter_code
_entity_poly.pdbx_strand_id
1 'polypeptide(L)'
;FIIIKDWDGVVIIEYPSPQFYMESLDSELYRQANDLRAQALQATEIHAADCTWAIHAKKEVENPWRKESMKLNLNIDMSIPQKIANEKMKNAKTIEAIMGEPQRFMQFVQDERFQQGKIWMLNLLKMEKNDYYKEYGVRAQAHLTGKISSSGGSDQGMQLVSDKIFSLTGNPDLQYDTVGVMQYRSRQSFLDYVSGSRANNASGKDKNSAMSDGFTLRTAGLATQGLIAMLVESDSDSISDPDGPKLIKSRI
;
A
#
# COMPACT_ATOMS: atom_id res chain seq x y z
N PHE A 1 -15.60 -2.84 -14.69
CA PHE A 1 -15.11 -2.66 -13.31
C PHE A 1 -14.88 -4.03 -12.73
N ILE A 2 -13.71 -4.26 -12.14
CA ILE A 2 -13.38 -5.54 -11.52
C ILE A 2 -13.58 -5.33 -10.03
N ILE A 3 -14.47 -6.12 -9.44
CA ILE A 3 -14.61 -6.18 -7.98
C ILE A 3 -13.62 -7.24 -7.52
N ILE A 4 -12.76 -6.82 -6.61
CA ILE A 4 -11.76 -7.67 -6.01
C ILE A 4 -12.45 -8.61 -5.03
N LYS A 5 -12.16 -9.91 -5.14
CA LYS A 5 -12.69 -10.94 -4.24
C LYS A 5 -11.94 -10.96 -2.91
N ASP A 6 -12.53 -11.66 -1.96
CA ASP A 6 -12.03 -11.86 -0.61
C ASP A 6 -10.70 -12.59 -0.62
N TRP A 7 -9.78 -12.14 0.24
CA TRP A 7 -8.56 -12.87 0.54
C TRP A 7 -8.59 -13.32 1.99
N ASP A 8 -8.34 -14.60 2.19
CA ASP A 8 -8.21 -15.20 3.53
C ASP A 8 -6.84 -14.87 4.16
N GLY A 9 -5.86 -14.47 3.35
CA GLY A 9 -4.53 -14.12 3.81
C GLY A 9 -3.63 -13.54 2.72
N VAL A 10 -2.51 -12.97 3.15
CA VAL A 10 -1.45 -12.43 2.29
C VAL A 10 -0.11 -12.90 2.83
N VAL A 11 0.78 -13.29 1.93
CA VAL A 11 2.18 -13.57 2.24
C VAL A 11 3.04 -12.72 1.32
N ILE A 12 3.95 -11.93 1.91
CA ILE A 12 4.97 -11.18 1.18
C ILE A 12 6.29 -11.89 1.43
N ILE A 13 6.93 -12.37 0.36
CA ILE A 13 8.21 -13.08 0.43
C ILE A 13 9.24 -12.25 -0.34
N GLU A 14 10.35 -11.94 0.33
CA GLU A 14 11.51 -11.31 -0.30
C GLU A 14 12.54 -12.38 -0.65
N TYR A 15 13.08 -12.30 -1.86
CA TYR A 15 14.16 -13.16 -2.32
C TYR A 15 15.42 -12.30 -2.57
N PRO A 16 16.63 -12.80 -2.26
CA PRO A 16 17.87 -12.05 -2.47
C PRO A 16 18.12 -11.63 -3.93
N SER A 17 17.61 -12.41 -4.88
CA SER A 17 17.64 -12.09 -6.31
C SER A 17 16.58 -12.89 -7.08
N PRO A 18 16.21 -12.50 -8.31
CA PRO A 18 15.37 -13.31 -9.18
C PRO A 18 15.96 -14.70 -9.47
N GLN A 19 17.28 -14.79 -9.57
CA GLN A 19 17.98 -16.07 -9.78
C GLN A 19 17.79 -17.00 -8.58
N PHE A 20 17.90 -16.48 -7.36
CA PHE A 20 17.65 -17.26 -6.14
C PHE A 20 16.20 -17.74 -6.05
N TYR A 21 15.22 -16.92 -6.47
CA TYR A 21 13.83 -17.38 -6.59
C TYR A 21 13.73 -18.59 -7.53
N MET A 22 14.32 -18.51 -8.72
CA MET A 22 14.32 -19.63 -9.68
C MET A 22 14.98 -20.89 -9.10
N GLU A 23 16.14 -20.75 -8.45
CA GLU A 23 16.84 -21.87 -7.80
C GLU A 23 16.03 -22.46 -6.64
N SER A 24 15.30 -21.62 -5.90
CA SER A 24 14.44 -22.08 -4.81
C SER A 24 13.28 -22.95 -5.33
N LEU A 25 12.75 -22.68 -6.52
CA LEU A 25 11.69 -23.50 -7.12
C LEU A 25 12.12 -24.96 -7.36
N ASP A 26 13.43 -25.19 -7.58
CA ASP A 26 13.99 -26.52 -7.81
C ASP A 26 14.43 -27.25 -6.53
N SER A 27 14.47 -26.57 -5.38
CA SER A 27 14.84 -27.17 -4.09
C SER A 27 13.80 -28.21 -3.66
N GLU A 28 14.24 -29.40 -3.24
CA GLU A 28 13.34 -30.46 -2.76
C GLU A 28 12.62 -30.07 -1.45
N LEU A 29 13.34 -29.43 -0.52
CA LEU A 29 12.75 -28.88 0.71
C LEU A 29 11.76 -27.77 0.42
N TYR A 30 12.11 -26.87 -0.52
CA TYR A 30 11.20 -25.82 -0.93
C TYR A 30 9.98 -26.42 -1.60
N ARG A 31 10.10 -27.39 -2.52
CA ARG A 31 8.99 -28.10 -3.16
C ARG A 31 8.10 -28.85 -2.16
N GLN A 32 8.65 -29.51 -1.15
CA GLN A 32 7.86 -30.16 -0.10
C GLN A 32 7.10 -29.14 0.77
N ALA A 33 7.73 -28.03 1.14
CA ALA A 33 7.04 -26.91 1.80
C ALA A 33 6.06 -26.20 0.84
N ASN A 34 6.33 -26.25 -0.46
CA ASN A 34 5.52 -25.67 -1.51
C ASN A 34 4.39 -26.59 -1.97
N ASP A 35 4.35 -27.90 -1.71
CA ASP A 35 3.25 -28.73 -2.21
C ASP A 35 1.91 -28.33 -1.58
N LEU A 36 1.94 -27.97 -0.29
CA LEU A 36 0.80 -27.34 0.40
C LEU A 36 0.53 -25.92 -0.12
N ARG A 37 1.57 -25.14 -0.44
CA ARG A 37 1.39 -23.84 -1.12
C ARG A 37 0.89 -24.01 -2.54
N ALA A 38 1.27 -25.02 -3.30
CA ALA A 38 1.02 -25.21 -4.72
C ALA A 38 -0.43 -25.64 -4.96
N GLN A 39 -0.99 -26.43 -4.03
CA GLN A 39 -2.43 -26.64 -3.93
C GLN A 39 -3.18 -25.34 -3.58
N ALA A 40 -2.61 -24.49 -2.72
CA ALA A 40 -3.12 -23.14 -2.53
C ALA A 40 -2.85 -22.23 -3.76
N LEU A 41 -1.80 -22.44 -4.57
CA LEU A 41 -1.41 -21.61 -5.71
C LEU A 41 -2.40 -21.70 -6.87
N GLN A 42 -3.10 -22.83 -7.00
CA GLN A 42 -4.23 -22.92 -7.94
C GLN A 42 -5.43 -22.05 -7.50
N ALA A 43 -5.49 -21.67 -6.22
CA ALA A 43 -6.50 -20.80 -5.62
C ALA A 43 -5.99 -19.40 -5.24
N THR A 44 -4.69 -19.10 -5.39
CA THR A 44 -4.09 -17.82 -4.97
C THR A 44 -3.59 -16.99 -6.15
N GLU A 45 -3.77 -15.69 -6.05
CA GLU A 45 -3.19 -14.69 -6.96
C GLU A 45 -1.72 -14.45 -6.58
N ILE A 46 -0.79 -14.54 -7.54
CA ILE A 46 0.63 -14.29 -7.33
C ILE A 46 1.06 -13.08 -8.16
N HIS A 47 1.66 -12.10 -7.48
CA HIS A 47 2.24 -10.92 -8.10
C HIS A 47 3.73 -10.81 -7.79
N ALA A 48 4.56 -10.74 -8.83
CA ALA A 48 5.95 -10.34 -8.70
C ALA A 48 6.05 -8.82 -8.80
N ALA A 49 6.81 -8.20 -7.90
CA ALA A 49 6.98 -6.75 -7.83
C ALA A 49 8.45 -6.37 -7.64
N ASP A 50 8.94 -5.43 -8.43
CA ASP A 50 10.26 -4.82 -8.25
C ASP A 50 10.16 -3.73 -7.18
N CYS A 51 10.56 -4.04 -5.95
CA CYS A 51 10.45 -3.15 -4.81
C CYS A 51 11.52 -3.41 -3.75
N THR A 52 11.63 -2.47 -2.82
CA THR A 52 12.55 -2.57 -1.69
C THR A 52 11.88 -1.99 -0.46
N TRP A 53 12.04 -2.65 0.68
CA TRP A 53 11.56 -2.12 1.95
C TRP A 53 12.27 -0.81 2.29
N ALA A 54 11.49 0.12 2.83
CA ALA A 54 11.92 1.41 3.34
C ALA A 54 13.09 1.32 4.33
N ILE A 55 13.15 0.24 5.09
CA ILE A 55 14.20 -0.06 6.08
C ILE A 55 15.51 -0.55 5.44
N HIS A 56 15.44 -1.15 4.25
CA HIS A 56 16.59 -1.69 3.50
C HIS A 56 17.09 -0.73 2.43
N ALA A 57 16.27 0.24 2.04
CA ALA A 57 16.67 1.32 1.15
C ALA A 57 17.81 2.13 1.80
N LYS A 58 19.06 1.75 1.48
CA LYS A 58 20.19 2.68 1.54
C LYS A 58 19.76 3.95 0.79
N LYS A 59 20.26 5.13 1.19
CA LYS A 59 19.88 6.46 0.65
C LYS A 59 19.73 6.56 -0.89
N GLU A 60 20.26 5.60 -1.64
CA GLU A 60 20.33 5.56 -3.10
C GLU A 60 19.32 4.63 -3.80
N VAL A 61 18.57 3.75 -3.11
CA VAL A 61 17.51 2.97 -3.79
C VAL A 61 16.30 3.88 -3.97
N GLU A 62 16.25 4.46 -5.17
CA GLU A 62 15.32 5.47 -5.64
C GLU A 62 13.86 4.98 -5.60
N ASN A 63 13.21 5.03 -4.44
CA ASN A 63 11.76 4.92 -4.42
C ASN A 63 11.19 6.14 -5.19
N PRO A 64 10.40 5.93 -6.26
CA PRO A 64 9.91 7.02 -7.13
C PRO A 64 9.03 8.02 -6.37
N TRP A 65 8.48 7.61 -5.22
CA TRP A 65 7.68 8.43 -4.31
C TRP A 65 8.49 9.02 -3.14
N ARG A 66 9.75 8.59 -2.92
CA ARG A 66 10.67 9.14 -1.89
C ARG A 66 11.67 10.16 -2.43
N LYS A 67 12.04 10.11 -3.71
CA LYS A 67 13.00 11.06 -4.30
C LYS A 67 12.52 12.50 -4.08
N GLU A 68 13.44 13.38 -3.70
CA GLU A 68 13.30 14.79 -3.30
C GLU A 68 12.62 15.77 -4.29
N SER A 69 11.74 15.33 -5.20
CA SER A 69 11.18 16.20 -6.25
C SER A 69 9.69 16.07 -6.53
N MET A 70 8.90 15.34 -5.74
CA MET A 70 7.45 15.54 -5.76
C MET A 70 7.11 16.80 -4.93
N LYS A 71 7.39 17.98 -5.51
CA LYS A 71 6.90 19.25 -4.97
C LYS A 71 5.39 19.13 -4.88
N LEU A 72 4.86 19.20 -3.65
CA LEU A 72 3.43 19.19 -3.39
C LEU A 72 2.73 20.23 -4.28
N ASN A 73 1.98 19.78 -5.28
CA ASN A 73 1.26 20.68 -6.16
C ASN A 73 -0.10 21.01 -5.55
N LEU A 74 -0.14 22.07 -4.75
CA LEU A 74 -1.37 22.60 -4.14
C LEU A 74 -2.23 23.41 -5.12
N ASN A 75 -1.70 23.73 -6.31
CA ASN A 75 -2.36 24.59 -7.30
C ASN A 75 -3.04 23.80 -8.43
N ILE A 76 -3.31 22.51 -8.22
CA ILE A 76 -4.09 21.72 -9.17
C ILE A 76 -5.49 22.31 -9.29
N ASP A 77 -5.96 22.52 -10.52
CA ASP A 77 -7.36 22.80 -10.76
C ASP A 77 -8.21 21.58 -10.40
N MET A 78 -8.99 21.72 -9.32
CA MET A 78 -9.83 20.66 -8.80
C MET A 78 -11.14 20.46 -9.59
N SER A 79 -11.46 21.33 -10.57
CA SER A 79 -12.73 21.27 -11.30
C SER A 79 -12.96 19.93 -12.01
N ILE A 80 -11.95 19.44 -12.74
CA ILE A 80 -11.99 18.17 -13.47
C ILE A 80 -11.99 16.96 -12.53
N PRO A 81 -11.03 16.80 -11.58
CA PRO A 81 -11.05 15.65 -10.68
C PRO A 81 -12.30 15.63 -9.80
N GLN A 82 -12.85 16.79 -9.39
CA GLN A 82 -14.11 16.84 -8.65
C GLN A 82 -15.29 16.35 -9.50
N LYS A 83 -15.36 16.72 -10.78
CA LYS A 83 -16.38 16.22 -11.70
C LYS A 83 -16.31 14.69 -11.83
N ILE A 84 -15.12 14.15 -12.08
CA ILE A 84 -14.89 12.70 -12.22
C ILE A 84 -15.25 11.97 -10.92
N ALA A 85 -14.79 12.46 -9.77
CA ALA A 85 -15.11 11.87 -8.47
C ALA A 85 -16.62 11.86 -8.20
N ASN A 86 -17.32 12.96 -8.49
CA ASN A 86 -18.77 13.06 -8.34
C ASN A 86 -19.53 12.10 -9.27
N GLU A 87 -19.05 11.92 -10.50
CA GLU A 87 -19.62 10.93 -11.44
C GLU A 87 -19.42 9.50 -10.94
N LYS A 88 -18.23 9.18 -10.41
CA LYS A 88 -17.95 7.89 -9.79
C LYS A 88 -18.80 7.64 -8.56
N MET A 89 -18.97 8.64 -7.69
CA MET A 89 -19.81 8.56 -6.48
C MET A 89 -21.27 8.21 -6.74
N LYS A 90 -21.79 8.53 -7.94
CA LYS A 90 -23.14 8.17 -8.36
C LYS A 90 -23.25 6.71 -8.83
N ASN A 91 -22.13 6.05 -9.11
CA ASN A 91 -22.09 4.66 -9.56
C ASN A 91 -21.63 3.74 -8.43
N ALA A 92 -22.58 3.02 -7.83
CA ALA A 92 -22.34 2.13 -6.71
C ALA A 92 -21.23 1.10 -6.99
N LYS A 93 -21.21 0.48 -8.18
CA LYS A 93 -20.19 -0.52 -8.55
C LYS A 93 -18.79 0.08 -8.65
N THR A 94 -18.69 1.33 -9.10
CA THR A 94 -17.39 2.03 -9.19
C THR A 94 -16.89 2.41 -7.81
N ILE A 95 -17.76 2.89 -6.92
CA ILE A 95 -17.37 3.20 -5.54
C ILE A 95 -17.00 1.95 -4.77
N GLU A 96 -17.76 0.87 -4.90
CA GLU A 96 -17.45 -0.41 -4.28
C GLU A 96 -16.06 -0.93 -4.73
N ALA A 97 -15.73 -0.80 -6.02
CA ALA A 97 -14.41 -1.16 -6.53
C ALA A 97 -13.26 -0.29 -5.99
N ILE A 98 -13.53 0.94 -5.50
CA ILE A 98 -12.52 1.88 -4.99
C ILE A 98 -12.45 1.88 -3.45
N MET A 99 -13.59 1.78 -2.78
CA MET A 99 -13.71 1.91 -1.32
C MET A 99 -13.88 0.55 -0.62
N GLY A 100 -14.18 -0.50 -1.37
CA GLY A 100 -14.54 -1.81 -0.83
C GLY A 100 -15.94 -1.79 -0.20
N GLU A 101 -16.28 -2.90 0.44
CA GLU A 101 -17.55 -3.07 1.14
C GLU A 101 -17.53 -2.41 2.53
N PRO A 102 -18.51 -1.53 2.85
CA PRO A 102 -18.57 -0.87 4.16
C PRO A 102 -18.62 -1.83 5.35
N GLN A 103 -19.26 -2.99 5.19
CA GLN A 103 -19.37 -4.00 6.24
C GLN A 103 -18.00 -4.55 6.65
N ARG A 104 -17.08 -4.74 5.70
CA ARG A 104 -15.72 -5.20 5.99
C ARG A 104 -14.88 -4.17 6.67
N PHE A 105 -15.05 -2.90 6.30
CA PHE A 105 -14.43 -1.81 7.04
C PHE A 105 -14.87 -1.83 8.51
N MET A 106 -16.15 -2.05 8.77
CA MET A 106 -16.66 -2.18 10.14
C MET A 106 -16.13 -3.44 10.86
N GLN A 107 -15.98 -4.56 10.16
CA GLN A 107 -15.34 -5.76 10.71
C GLN A 107 -13.89 -5.46 11.15
N PHE A 108 -13.10 -4.80 10.30
CA PHE A 108 -11.75 -4.35 10.65
C PHE A 108 -11.73 -3.40 11.86
N VAL A 109 -12.66 -2.45 11.93
CA VAL A 109 -12.78 -1.53 13.07
C VAL A 109 -13.03 -2.27 14.38
N GLN A 110 -13.75 -3.39 14.34
CA GLN A 110 -14.12 -4.20 15.51
C GLN A 110 -13.12 -5.32 15.81
N ASP A 111 -12.20 -5.63 14.89
CA ASP A 111 -11.27 -6.73 15.01
C ASP A 111 -10.21 -6.49 16.10
N GLU A 112 -10.28 -7.29 17.16
CA GLU A 112 -9.41 -7.18 18.35
C GLU A 112 -7.93 -7.41 18.03
N ARG A 113 -7.62 -8.16 16.96
CA ARG A 113 -6.23 -8.41 16.56
C ARG A 113 -5.49 -7.12 16.21
N PHE A 114 -6.22 -6.12 15.69
CA PHE A 114 -5.69 -4.80 15.33
C PHE A 114 -5.83 -3.77 16.45
N GLN A 115 -6.25 -4.16 17.65
CA GLN A 115 -6.48 -3.23 18.76
C GLN A 115 -5.19 -2.53 19.21
N GLN A 116 -4.06 -3.25 19.17
CA GLN A 116 -2.76 -2.78 19.66
C GLN A 116 -1.68 -2.90 18.58
N GLY A 117 -0.65 -2.07 18.69
CA GLY A 117 0.50 -2.12 17.79
C GLY A 117 0.27 -1.43 16.44
N LYS A 118 1.28 -1.56 15.58
CA LYS A 118 1.30 -0.99 14.24
C LYS A 118 0.36 -1.77 13.31
N ILE A 119 -0.18 -1.08 12.31
CA ILE A 119 -0.97 -1.71 11.24
C ILE A 119 -0.32 -1.40 9.91
N TRP A 120 -0.27 -2.42 9.06
CA TRP A 120 0.28 -2.32 7.73
C TRP A 120 -0.86 -2.54 6.74
N MET A 121 -1.07 -1.57 5.87
CA MET A 121 -2.11 -1.61 4.85
C MET A 121 -1.46 -1.89 3.51
N LEU A 122 -1.65 -3.11 3.00
CA LEU A 122 -1.29 -3.45 1.62
C LEU A 122 -2.34 -2.89 0.68
N ASN A 123 -1.90 -2.08 -0.26
CA ASN A 123 -2.69 -1.45 -1.30
C ASN A 123 -2.36 -2.13 -2.62
N LEU A 124 -3.38 -2.66 -3.31
CA LEU A 124 -3.29 -3.18 -4.66
C LEU A 124 -4.11 -2.26 -5.57
N LEU A 125 -3.48 -1.56 -6.49
CA LEU A 125 -4.05 -0.37 -7.11
C LEU A 125 -4.09 -0.50 -8.62
N LYS A 126 -5.27 -0.26 -9.19
CA LYS A 126 -5.45 -0.03 -10.62
C LYS A 126 -5.81 1.42 -10.83
N MET A 127 -4.97 2.14 -11.57
CA MET A 127 -5.10 3.56 -11.81
C MET A 127 -5.89 3.84 -13.09
N GLU A 128 -6.56 4.99 -13.10
CA GLU A 128 -7.08 5.57 -14.33
C GLU A 128 -5.92 6.10 -15.19
N LYS A 129 -6.19 6.37 -16.47
CA LYS A 129 -5.24 7.02 -17.39
C LYS A 129 -5.10 8.53 -17.12
N ASN A 130 -4.74 8.88 -15.88
CA ASN A 130 -4.45 10.25 -15.41
C ASN A 130 -3.47 10.21 -14.23
N ASP A 131 -2.93 11.37 -13.83
CA ASP A 131 -1.94 11.46 -12.75
C ASP A 131 -2.54 11.80 -11.38
N TYR A 132 -3.87 11.85 -11.23
CA TYR A 132 -4.51 12.29 -9.99
C TYR A 132 -4.18 11.38 -8.80
N TYR A 133 -4.04 10.08 -9.02
CA TYR A 133 -3.65 9.17 -7.94
C TYR A 133 -2.22 9.39 -7.47
N LYS A 134 -1.31 9.74 -8.38
CA LYS A 134 0.08 10.09 -8.02
C LYS A 134 0.10 11.34 -7.15
N GLU A 135 -0.66 12.36 -7.52
CA GLU A 135 -0.80 13.59 -6.73
C GLU A 135 -1.41 13.33 -5.34
N TYR A 136 -2.39 12.42 -5.25
CA TYR A 136 -2.90 11.95 -3.96
C TYR A 136 -1.79 11.29 -3.13
N GLY A 137 -1.00 10.36 -3.69
CA GLY A 137 0.05 9.67 -2.94
C GLY A 137 1.13 10.62 -2.40
N VAL A 138 1.46 11.69 -3.13
CA VAL A 138 2.35 12.76 -2.65
C VAL A 138 1.76 13.46 -1.43
N ARG A 139 0.50 13.89 -1.51
CA ARG A 139 -0.22 14.57 -0.42
C ARG A 139 -0.35 13.66 0.80
N ALA A 140 -0.72 12.40 0.59
CA ALA A 140 -0.82 11.38 1.62
C ALA A 140 0.51 11.15 2.35
N GLN A 141 1.59 10.94 1.60
CA GLN A 141 2.92 10.72 2.17
C GLN A 141 3.40 11.95 2.96
N ALA A 142 3.18 13.16 2.44
CA ALA A 142 3.56 14.39 3.13
C ALA A 142 2.74 14.62 4.42
N HIS A 143 1.48 14.19 4.45
CA HIS A 143 0.64 14.19 5.64
C HIS A 143 1.13 13.19 6.69
N LEU A 144 1.39 11.95 6.28
CA LEU A 144 1.77 10.86 7.19
C LEU A 144 3.18 11.01 7.77
N THR A 145 4.12 11.55 6.99
CA THR A 145 5.51 11.78 7.44
C THR A 145 5.71 13.06 8.24
N GLY A 146 4.65 13.85 8.46
CA GLY A 146 4.75 15.10 9.21
C GLY A 146 5.44 16.25 8.46
N LYS A 147 5.72 16.12 7.16
CA LYS A 147 6.16 17.27 6.35
C LYS A 147 5.05 18.34 6.20
N ILE A 148 3.79 17.96 6.42
CA ILE A 148 2.63 18.88 6.51
C ILE A 148 2.24 19.18 7.99
N SER A 149 2.63 18.33 8.94
CA SER A 149 2.37 18.48 10.39
C SER A 149 3.65 18.39 11.21
N SER A 150 4.08 19.52 11.76
CA SER A 150 5.34 19.80 12.44
C SER A 150 5.61 19.05 13.76
N SER A 151 5.48 17.73 13.82
CA SER A 151 5.84 16.93 15.00
C SER A 151 6.39 15.53 14.68
N GLY A 152 7.71 15.38 14.85
CA GLY A 152 8.39 14.20 15.41
C GLY A 152 8.22 12.80 14.78
N GLY A 153 9.29 12.31 14.14
CA GLY A 153 9.61 10.88 13.96
C GLY A 153 8.71 10.08 13.01
N SER A 154 9.23 9.70 11.84
CA SER A 154 8.48 8.96 10.80
C SER A 154 8.34 7.47 11.14
N ASP A 155 7.45 7.15 12.08
CA ASP A 155 6.99 5.78 12.37
C ASP A 155 5.66 5.48 11.63
N GLN A 156 5.42 6.20 10.52
CA GLN A 156 4.24 6.11 9.66
C GLN A 156 4.63 6.42 8.21
N GLY A 157 3.84 5.92 7.26
CA GLY A 157 3.96 6.21 5.84
C GLY A 157 4.36 5.00 5.00
N MET A 158 4.71 5.26 3.74
CA MET A 158 5.04 4.23 2.76
C MET A 158 6.28 3.42 3.17
N GLN A 159 6.10 2.10 3.32
CA GLN A 159 7.15 1.12 3.62
C GLN A 159 7.63 0.38 2.38
N LEU A 160 6.76 0.15 1.42
CA LEU A 160 7.06 -0.56 0.17
C LEU A 160 6.20 0.05 -0.92
N VAL A 161 6.75 0.22 -2.12
CA VAL A 161 5.96 0.58 -3.29
C VAL A 161 6.62 0.01 -4.53
N SER A 162 5.80 -0.48 -5.46
CA SER A 162 6.20 -0.87 -6.80
C SER A 162 5.16 -0.40 -7.80
N ASP A 163 5.63 0.18 -8.91
CA ASP A 163 4.82 0.43 -10.11
C ASP A 163 5.14 -0.59 -11.23
N LYS A 164 5.94 -1.62 -10.92
CA LYS A 164 6.34 -2.67 -11.85
C LYS A 164 5.87 -4.01 -11.33
N ILE A 165 4.67 -4.38 -11.73
CA ILE A 165 3.97 -5.54 -11.18
C ILE A 165 3.62 -6.50 -12.30
N PHE A 166 3.93 -7.76 -12.07
CA PHE A 166 3.69 -8.84 -13.00
C PHE A 166 2.79 -9.87 -12.33
N SER A 167 1.62 -10.13 -12.92
CA SER A 167 0.77 -11.24 -12.49
C SER A 167 1.36 -12.53 -13.04
N LEU A 168 1.75 -13.45 -12.15
CA LEU A 168 2.30 -14.76 -12.52
C LEU A 168 1.18 -15.81 -12.60
N THR A 169 0.23 -15.74 -11.68
CA THR A 169 -0.98 -16.59 -11.63
C THR A 169 -2.14 -15.81 -11.06
N GLY A 170 -3.38 -16.19 -11.40
CA GLY A 170 -4.60 -15.53 -10.92
C GLY A 170 -5.51 -15.06 -12.05
N ASN A 171 -6.44 -14.15 -11.72
CA ASN A 171 -7.37 -13.61 -12.71
C ASN A 171 -6.62 -12.72 -13.72
N PRO A 172 -6.62 -13.05 -15.03
CA PRO A 172 -5.89 -12.26 -16.04
C PRO A 172 -6.42 -10.84 -16.22
N ASP A 173 -7.69 -10.59 -15.86
CA ASP A 173 -8.28 -9.25 -15.92
C ASP A 173 -7.80 -8.37 -14.76
N LEU A 174 -7.35 -9.00 -13.66
CA LEU A 174 -6.89 -8.33 -12.46
C LEU A 174 -5.39 -8.00 -12.55
N GLN A 175 -5.12 -6.92 -13.26
CA GLN A 175 -3.79 -6.33 -13.36
C GLN A 175 -3.75 -5.05 -12.53
N TYR A 176 -2.82 -5.02 -11.57
CA TYR A 176 -2.52 -3.86 -10.74
C TYR A 176 -1.38 -3.05 -11.36
N ASP A 177 -1.53 -1.74 -11.37
CA ASP A 177 -0.50 -0.81 -11.83
C ASP A 177 0.49 -0.51 -10.70
N THR A 178 0.00 -0.45 -9.45
CA THR A 178 0.83 -0.14 -8.28
C THR A 178 0.45 -1.05 -7.10
N VAL A 179 1.45 -1.47 -6.34
CA VAL A 179 1.31 -2.15 -5.05
C VAL A 179 2.14 -1.39 -4.05
N GLY A 180 1.57 -1.12 -2.89
CA GLY A 180 2.29 -0.43 -1.84
C GLY A 180 1.83 -0.83 -0.45
N VAL A 181 2.77 -0.83 0.50
CA VAL A 181 2.49 -1.10 1.90
C VAL A 181 2.67 0.19 2.67
N MET A 182 1.60 0.60 3.36
CA MET A 182 1.57 1.80 4.17
C MET A 182 1.44 1.45 5.65
N GLN A 183 2.35 1.97 6.47
CA GLN A 183 2.36 1.70 7.91
C GLN A 183 1.68 2.84 8.68
N TYR A 184 0.87 2.44 9.67
CA TYR A 184 0.23 3.29 10.65
C TYR A 184 0.64 2.86 12.05
N ARG A 185 0.76 3.80 12.99
CA ARG A 185 1.13 3.51 14.39
C ARG A 185 0.09 2.69 15.15
N SER A 186 -1.17 2.78 14.72
CA SER A 186 -2.31 2.11 15.37
C SER A 186 -3.52 2.09 14.45
N ARG A 187 -4.52 1.25 14.78
CA ARG A 187 -5.86 1.30 14.16
C ARG A 187 -6.43 2.69 14.18
N GLN A 188 -6.38 3.36 15.32
CA GLN A 188 -6.91 4.71 15.45
C GLN A 188 -6.19 5.70 14.52
N SER A 189 -4.87 5.57 14.35
CA SER A 189 -4.12 6.43 13.41
C SER A 189 -4.58 6.26 11.97
N PHE A 190 -4.91 5.03 11.56
CA PHE A 190 -5.50 4.77 10.24
C PHE A 190 -6.92 5.34 10.14
N LEU A 191 -7.77 5.12 11.15
CA LEU A 191 -9.14 5.65 11.19
C LEU A 191 -9.16 7.18 11.12
N ASP A 192 -8.32 7.85 11.90
CA ASP A 192 -8.17 9.31 11.90
C ASP A 192 -7.69 9.85 10.55
N TYR A 193 -6.88 9.08 9.83
CA TYR A 193 -6.42 9.42 8.50
C TYR A 193 -7.57 9.33 7.49
N VAL A 194 -8.26 8.20 7.42
CA VAL A 194 -9.33 7.97 6.43
C VAL A 194 -10.59 8.80 6.70
N SER A 195 -10.86 9.17 7.95
CA SER A 195 -11.95 10.08 8.31
C SER A 195 -11.61 11.55 8.09
N GLY A 196 -10.33 11.87 7.78
CA GLY A 196 -9.84 13.24 7.75
C GLY A 196 -9.82 13.91 9.12
N SER A 197 -10.01 13.19 10.23
CA SER A 197 -10.18 13.76 11.59
C SER A 197 -8.97 14.53 12.10
N ARG A 198 -7.75 14.24 11.62
CA ARG A 198 -6.56 15.05 11.95
C ARG A 198 -6.62 16.49 11.41
N ALA A 199 -7.50 16.76 10.45
CA ALA A 199 -7.76 18.10 9.91
C ALA A 199 -8.54 18.98 10.91
N ASN A 200 -9.41 18.39 11.73
CA ASN A 200 -10.33 19.18 12.57
C ASN A 200 -9.66 19.87 13.78
N ASN A 201 -8.46 19.44 14.18
CA ASN A 201 -7.71 20.04 15.30
C ASN A 201 -6.51 20.88 14.85
N ALA A 202 -6.28 21.03 13.54
CA ALA A 202 -5.25 21.91 13.00
C ALA A 202 -5.88 23.26 12.67
N SER A 203 -5.58 24.28 13.48
CA SER A 203 -5.96 25.67 13.23
C SER A 203 -5.28 26.20 11.96
N GLY A 204 -5.92 26.01 10.80
CA GLY A 204 -5.47 26.56 9.52
C GLY A 204 -6.38 26.13 8.37
N LYS A 205 -7.07 27.08 7.75
CA LYS A 205 -7.99 26.86 6.60
C LYS A 205 -7.34 26.04 5.46
N ASP A 206 -6.03 26.16 5.27
CA ASP A 206 -5.31 25.55 4.14
C ASP A 206 -4.91 24.08 4.36
N LYS A 207 -4.88 23.59 5.61
CA LYS A 207 -4.51 22.19 5.88
C LYS A 207 -5.68 21.22 5.69
N ASN A 208 -6.91 21.72 5.84
CA ASN A 208 -8.12 20.92 5.76
C ASN A 208 -8.57 20.70 4.31
N SER A 209 -8.36 21.69 3.45
CA SER A 209 -8.62 21.56 2.00
C SER A 209 -7.66 20.56 1.34
N ALA A 210 -6.37 20.61 1.65
CA ALA A 210 -5.36 19.77 0.98
C ALA A 210 -5.63 18.26 1.09
N MET A 211 -6.13 17.80 2.24
CA MET A 211 -6.46 16.38 2.46
C MET A 211 -7.84 16.01 1.90
N SER A 212 -8.84 16.89 2.03
CA SER A 212 -10.14 16.72 1.37
C SER A 212 -9.98 16.59 -0.14
N ASP A 213 -9.21 17.49 -0.74
CA ASP A 213 -8.83 17.44 -2.16
C ASP A 213 -8.04 16.17 -2.48
N GLY A 214 -7.21 15.70 -1.55
CA GLY A 214 -6.51 14.42 -1.66
C GLY A 214 -7.48 13.25 -1.86
N PHE A 215 -8.56 13.15 -1.09
CA PHE A 215 -9.56 12.09 -1.27
C PHE A 215 -10.34 12.22 -2.58
N THR A 216 -10.60 13.45 -3.06
CA THR A 216 -11.15 13.68 -4.40
C THR A 216 -10.18 13.17 -5.48
N LEU A 217 -8.89 13.51 -5.38
CA LEU A 217 -7.84 13.04 -6.31
C LEU A 217 -7.72 11.51 -6.29
N ARG A 218 -7.77 10.88 -5.11
CA ARG A 218 -7.80 9.41 -4.97
C ARG A 218 -8.97 8.81 -5.76
N THR A 219 -10.17 9.33 -5.53
CA THR A 219 -11.39 8.80 -6.16
C THR A 219 -11.38 9.00 -7.67
N ALA A 220 -10.92 10.18 -8.13
CA ALA A 220 -10.80 10.47 -9.56
C ALA A 220 -9.75 9.58 -10.23
N GLY A 221 -8.61 9.35 -9.58
CA GLY A 221 -7.45 8.65 -10.13
C GLY A 221 -7.48 7.12 -10.04
N LEU A 222 -8.37 6.52 -9.24
CA LEU A 222 -8.47 5.06 -9.10
C LEU A 222 -9.56 4.45 -9.96
N ALA A 223 -9.21 3.38 -10.68
CA ALA A 223 -10.18 2.48 -11.27
C ALA A 223 -10.62 1.39 -10.28
N THR A 224 -9.68 0.88 -9.48
CA THR A 224 -9.93 -0.17 -8.48
C THR A 224 -8.87 -0.11 -7.38
N GLN A 225 -9.25 -0.43 -6.14
CA GLN A 225 -8.32 -0.61 -5.02
C GLN A 225 -8.67 -1.85 -4.21
N GLY A 226 -7.69 -2.76 -4.08
CA GLY A 226 -7.64 -3.77 -3.04
C GLY A 226 -6.94 -3.18 -1.83
N LEU A 227 -7.50 -3.39 -0.65
CA LEU A 227 -6.94 -2.91 0.61
C LEU A 227 -6.97 -4.02 1.64
N ILE A 228 -5.81 -4.44 2.10
CA ILE A 228 -5.65 -5.57 3.02
C ILE A 228 -4.92 -5.08 4.27
N ALA A 229 -5.55 -5.25 5.43
CA ALA A 229 -4.92 -4.98 6.71
C ALA A 229 -4.08 -6.19 7.12
N MET A 230 -2.80 -5.95 7.39
CA MET A 230 -1.83 -6.98 7.78
C MET A 230 -1.40 -6.75 9.22
N LEU A 231 -1.47 -7.84 9.99
CA LEU A 231 -0.73 -7.93 11.25
C LEU A 231 0.69 -8.27 10.91
N VAL A 232 1.59 -7.62 11.60
CA VAL A 232 3.00 -7.86 11.46
C VAL A 232 3.43 -8.61 12.70
N GLU A 233 3.92 -9.83 12.50
CA GLU A 233 4.43 -10.65 13.60
C GLU A 233 5.45 -9.85 14.40
N SER A 234 5.43 -9.98 15.72
CA SER A 234 6.19 -9.16 16.68
C SER A 234 7.70 -9.12 16.41
N ASP A 235 8.21 -10.03 15.59
CA ASP A 235 9.61 -10.17 15.22
C ASP A 235 9.92 -9.72 13.76
N SER A 236 9.00 -9.09 13.03
CA SER A 236 9.23 -8.70 11.63
C SER A 236 10.39 -7.73 11.43
N ASP A 237 10.67 -6.89 12.44
CA ASP A 237 11.84 -6.00 12.45
C ASP A 237 13.16 -6.79 12.65
N SER A 238 13.05 -8.09 12.98
CA SER A 238 14.13 -9.04 13.26
C SER A 238 14.10 -10.33 12.42
N ILE A 239 13.22 -10.48 11.42
CA ILE A 239 13.27 -11.62 10.48
C ILE A 239 14.45 -11.38 9.51
N SER A 240 15.66 -11.58 10.02
CA SER A 240 16.75 -12.09 9.22
C SER A 240 16.62 -13.60 9.23
N ASP A 241 16.47 -14.23 8.07
CA ASP A 241 16.66 -15.67 7.94
C ASP A 241 18.01 -16.04 8.59
N PRO A 242 18.03 -16.83 9.68
CA PRO A 242 19.28 -17.22 10.35
C PRO A 242 20.20 -18.03 9.43
N ASP A 243 19.63 -18.67 8.41
CA ASP A 243 20.30 -19.44 7.35
C ASP A 243 20.41 -18.67 6.03
N GLY A 244 19.84 -17.46 5.97
CA GLY A 244 19.94 -16.57 4.84
C GLY A 244 21.40 -16.11 4.66
N PRO A 245 21.85 -15.82 3.43
CA PRO A 245 23.20 -15.34 3.20
C PRO A 245 23.44 -14.09 4.05
N LYS A 246 24.32 -14.21 5.06
CA LYS A 246 24.74 -13.09 5.89
C LYS A 246 25.34 -12.05 4.96
N LEU A 247 24.59 -11.00 4.66
CA LEU A 247 25.11 -9.83 3.95
C LEU A 247 26.24 -9.28 4.81
N ILE A 248 27.46 -9.61 4.42
CA ILE A 248 28.68 -9.17 5.07
C ILE A 248 28.60 -7.65 5.12
N LYS A 249 28.49 -7.09 6.33
CA LYS A 249 28.69 -5.66 6.54
C LYS A 249 30.14 -5.35 6.17
N SER A 250 30.39 -5.04 4.91
CA SER A 250 31.64 -4.41 4.52
C SER A 250 31.70 -3.06 5.22
N ARG A 251 32.59 -2.95 6.20
CA ARG A 251 32.97 -1.68 6.82
C ARG A 251 33.41 -0.73 5.70
N ILE A 252 32.72 0.40 5.58
CA ILE A 252 33.27 1.66 5.06
C ILE A 252 32.96 2.70 6.13
#